data_AF-A0A061NHZ7-F1
#
_entry.id   AF-A0A061NHZ7-F1
#
_cell.length_a   1.000
_cell.length_b   1.000
_cell.length_c   1.000
_cell.angle_alpha   90.00
_cell.angle_beta   90.00
_cell.angle_gamma   90.00
#
_symmetry.space_group_name_H-M   'P 1'
#
loop_
_entity.id
_entity.type
_entity.pdbx_description
1 polymer ?
#
loop_
_entity_poly.entity_id
_entity_poly.type
_entity_poly.pdbx_seq_one_letter_code
_entity_poly.pdbx_strand_id
1 'polypeptide(L)'
;METVIDKAFSIPEIQWVGANTQEHNTSARRVLTKLGLTPTATLHGATTQHPERLTNGSERWSEITDKTEKLRWLEKAYTSSGNVFPYECYYPFPATPSLFSEDDVANWRFFQNATEDRFFVAKKDQKKYHYVHLAYPWPDAADQPGLWETVTTLFEEQTKETGDLTYVWLDLTKEMARTLPSDHPFDLPSPWILHGTYR
;
A
#
# COMPACT_ATOMS: atom_id res chain seq x y z
N MET A 1 -17.84 -31.27 3.78
CA MET A 1 -17.25 -30.96 2.47
C MET A 1 -16.09 -30.03 2.78
N GLU A 2 -14.86 -30.46 2.48
CA GLU A 2 -13.66 -29.65 2.70
C GLU A 2 -13.71 -28.45 1.74
N THR A 3 -13.56 -27.24 2.26
CA THR A 3 -13.51 -26.02 1.47
C THR A 3 -12.08 -25.76 0.98
N VAL A 4 -11.91 -24.85 0.01
CA VAL A 4 -10.57 -24.40 -0.42
C VAL A 4 -9.77 -23.77 0.73
N ILE A 5 -10.45 -23.17 1.71
CA ILE A 5 -9.84 -22.59 2.91
C ILE A 5 -9.30 -23.69 3.82
N ASP A 6 -10.10 -24.73 4.08
CA ASP A 6 -9.67 -25.90 4.86
C ASP A 6 -8.45 -26.56 4.21
N LYS A 7 -8.47 -26.65 2.87
CA LYS A 7 -7.36 -27.23 2.13
C LYS A 7 -6.09 -26.38 2.22
N ALA A 8 -6.22 -25.05 2.16
CA ALA A 8 -5.08 -24.15 2.36
C ALA A 8 -4.49 -24.31 3.77
N PHE A 9 -5.33 -24.36 4.81
CA PHE A 9 -4.86 -24.56 6.19
C PHE A 9 -4.37 -25.98 6.51
N SER A 10 -4.54 -26.94 5.58
CA SER A 10 -3.86 -28.23 5.67
C SER A 10 -2.33 -28.12 5.47
N ILE A 11 -1.85 -27.01 4.88
CA ILE A 11 -0.44 -26.66 4.76
C ILE A 11 -0.04 -25.88 6.03
N PRO A 12 0.80 -26.45 6.93
CA PRO A 12 1.06 -25.85 8.24
C PRO A 12 1.64 -24.44 8.20
N GLU A 13 2.36 -24.10 7.14
CA GLU A 13 3.01 -22.81 6.93
C GLU A 13 2.03 -21.69 6.57
N ILE A 14 0.82 -22.03 6.08
CA ILE A 14 -0.21 -21.04 5.76
C ILE A 14 -0.93 -20.62 7.04
N GLN A 15 -0.67 -19.39 7.48
CA GLN A 15 -1.25 -18.80 8.69
C GLN A 15 -2.48 -17.93 8.40
N TRP A 16 -2.62 -17.46 7.16
CA TRP A 16 -3.69 -16.57 6.76
C TRP A 16 -4.11 -16.87 5.32
N VAL A 17 -5.42 -16.83 5.09
CA VAL A 17 -6.02 -16.96 3.75
C VAL A 17 -6.97 -15.81 3.55
N GLY A 18 -6.93 -15.20 2.37
CA GLY A 18 -7.86 -14.13 2.03
C GLY A 18 -8.10 -13.98 0.55
N ALA A 19 -9.00 -13.05 0.26
CA ALA A 19 -9.42 -12.71 -1.10
C ALA A 19 -9.86 -11.24 -1.16
N ASN A 20 -9.62 -10.62 -2.31
CA ASN A 20 -10.08 -9.28 -2.62
C ASN A 20 -11.32 -9.35 -3.52
N THR A 21 -12.31 -8.51 -3.25
CA THR A 21 -13.45 -8.30 -4.16
C THR A 21 -13.86 -6.84 -4.16
N GLN A 22 -14.36 -6.34 -5.29
CA GLN A 22 -14.92 -4.99 -5.34
C GLN A 22 -16.12 -4.86 -4.41
N GLU A 23 -16.28 -3.68 -3.82
CA GLU A 23 -17.34 -3.39 -2.86
C GLU A 23 -18.75 -3.71 -3.38
N HIS A 24 -19.01 -3.37 -4.65
CA HIS A 24 -20.31 -3.56 -5.29
C HIS A 24 -20.56 -5.00 -5.76
N ASN A 25 -19.55 -5.88 -5.73
CA ASN A 25 -19.71 -7.29 -6.07
C ASN A 25 -20.32 -8.08 -4.90
N THR A 26 -21.61 -7.85 -4.68
CA THR A 26 -22.39 -8.45 -3.58
C THR A 26 -22.40 -9.99 -3.62
N SER A 27 -22.40 -10.58 -4.82
CA SER A 27 -22.33 -12.02 -5.02
C SER A 27 -21.03 -12.63 -4.51
N ALA A 28 -19.88 -12.08 -4.91
CA ALA A 28 -18.58 -12.54 -4.43
C ALA A 28 -18.44 -12.35 -2.92
N ARG A 29 -18.85 -11.19 -2.39
CA ARG A 29 -18.83 -10.92 -0.94
C ARG A 29 -19.61 -11.98 -0.15
N ARG A 30 -20.80 -12.38 -0.62
CA ARG A 30 -21.59 -13.45 0.01
C ARG A 30 -20.87 -14.80 -0.01
N VAL A 31 -20.14 -15.12 -1.08
CA VAL A 31 -19.33 -16.35 -1.15
C VAL A 31 -18.21 -16.29 -0.11
N LEU A 32 -17.46 -15.19 -0.04
CA LEU A 32 -16.38 -15.02 0.94
C LEU A 32 -16.88 -15.12 2.39
N THR A 33 -18.02 -14.48 2.70
CA THR A 33 -18.65 -14.61 4.03
C THR A 33 -19.08 -16.04 4.34
N LYS A 34 -19.63 -16.78 3.36
CA LYS A 34 -20.00 -18.20 3.55
C LYS A 34 -18.79 -19.11 3.75
N LEU A 35 -17.62 -18.72 3.24
CA LEU A 35 -16.34 -19.39 3.47
C LEU A 35 -15.70 -18.99 4.80
N GLY A 36 -16.37 -18.16 5.62
CA GLY A 36 -15.86 -17.73 6.93
C GLY A 36 -14.87 -16.56 6.88
N LEU A 37 -14.65 -15.95 5.71
CA LEU A 37 -13.76 -14.79 5.59
C LEU A 37 -14.47 -13.51 6.00
N THR A 38 -13.79 -12.68 6.81
CA THR A 38 -14.32 -11.41 7.29
C THR A 38 -13.64 -10.24 6.58
N PRO A 39 -14.34 -9.11 6.31
CA PRO A 39 -13.70 -7.92 5.78
C PRO A 39 -12.63 -7.38 6.74
N THR A 40 -11.45 -7.09 6.21
CA THR A 40 -10.27 -6.59 6.95
C THR A 40 -9.92 -5.15 6.58
N ALA A 41 -10.00 -4.80 5.29
CA ALA A 41 -9.73 -3.44 4.81
C ALA A 41 -10.54 -3.12 3.55
N THR A 42 -10.84 -1.84 3.33
CA THR A 42 -11.45 -1.35 2.09
C THR A 42 -10.58 -0.24 1.51
N LEU A 43 -10.00 -0.50 0.33
CA LEU A 43 -8.94 0.33 -0.25
C LEU A 43 -9.29 0.72 -1.69
N HIS A 44 -9.04 1.98 -2.01
CA HIS A 44 -8.96 2.49 -3.37
C HIS A 44 -7.51 2.39 -3.83
N GLY A 45 -7.27 1.65 -4.91
CA GLY A 45 -5.99 1.70 -5.61
C GLY A 45 -5.87 3.00 -6.39
N ALA A 46 -5.54 4.10 -5.70
CA ALA A 46 -5.49 5.42 -6.28
C ALA A 46 -4.25 5.56 -7.16
N THR A 47 -4.43 6.08 -8.37
CA THR A 47 -3.30 6.27 -9.30
C THR A 47 -3.24 7.69 -9.86
N THR A 48 -2.04 8.20 -10.10
CA THR A 48 -1.85 9.50 -10.74
C THR A 48 -0.59 9.50 -11.61
N GLN A 49 -0.63 10.23 -12.71
CA GLN A 49 0.55 10.58 -13.52
C GLN A 49 1.04 12.00 -13.25
N HIS A 50 0.35 12.70 -12.34
CA HIS A 50 0.57 14.11 -12.06
C HIS A 50 0.83 14.35 -10.56
N PRO A 51 1.77 13.63 -9.90
CA PRO A 51 2.06 13.86 -8.49
C PRO A 51 2.58 15.28 -8.20
N GLU A 52 3.15 15.97 -9.20
CA GLU A 52 3.61 17.35 -9.09
C GLU A 52 2.50 18.33 -8.68
N ARG A 53 1.23 18.01 -9.03
CA ARG A 53 0.06 18.82 -8.66
C ARG A 53 -0.27 18.80 -7.16
N LEU A 54 0.37 17.91 -6.40
CA LEU A 54 0.23 17.81 -4.95
C LEU A 54 1.41 18.44 -4.19
N THR A 55 2.41 18.97 -4.91
CA THR A 55 3.56 19.65 -4.30
C THR A 55 3.17 21.05 -3.80
N ASN A 56 3.85 21.51 -2.76
CA ASN A 56 3.65 22.83 -2.16
C ASN A 56 4.96 23.62 -1.97
N GLY A 57 6.09 23.06 -2.43
CA GLY A 57 7.40 23.70 -2.36
C GLY A 57 8.15 23.45 -1.05
N SER A 58 7.70 22.46 -0.26
CA SER A 58 8.36 22.07 0.98
C SER A 58 9.68 21.32 0.73
N GLU A 59 10.51 21.23 1.77
CA GLU A 59 11.72 20.42 1.73
C GLU A 59 11.38 18.94 1.63
N ARG A 60 12.13 18.21 0.80
CA ARG A 60 11.94 16.76 0.60
C ARG A 60 12.26 15.97 1.87
N TRP A 61 11.62 14.82 1.98
CA TRP A 61 11.89 13.87 3.04
C TRP A 61 13.26 13.23 2.86
N SER A 62 13.88 12.87 3.97
CA SER A 62 15.20 12.25 3.99
C SER A 62 15.09 10.74 3.80
N GLU A 63 15.97 10.16 2.98
CA GLU A 63 16.00 8.72 2.75
C GLU A 63 16.59 7.99 3.96
N ILE A 64 15.89 6.95 4.42
CA ILE A 64 16.35 6.04 5.47
C ILE A 64 17.16 4.92 4.80
N THR A 65 18.45 4.89 5.05
CA THR A 65 19.37 3.87 4.49
C THR A 65 19.71 2.76 5.47
N ASP A 66 19.59 3.01 6.78
CA ASP A 66 19.86 2.01 7.81
C ASP A 66 18.78 0.91 7.84
N LYS A 67 19.20 -0.34 7.75
CA LYS A 67 18.30 -1.51 7.72
C LYS A 67 17.53 -1.67 9.03
N THR A 68 18.18 -1.44 10.18
CA THR A 68 17.54 -1.57 11.49
C THR A 68 16.41 -0.57 11.63
N GLU A 69 16.64 0.66 11.18
CA GLU A 69 15.65 1.73 11.20
C GLU A 69 14.48 1.47 10.25
N LYS A 70 14.73 0.96 9.03
CA LYS A 70 13.67 0.51 8.11
C LYS A 70 12.76 -0.53 8.77
N LEU A 71 13.34 -1.55 9.41
CA LEU A 71 12.60 -2.62 10.09
C LEU A 71 11.80 -2.08 11.28
N ARG A 72 12.39 -1.16 12.06
CA ARG A 72 11.71 -0.49 13.18
C ARG A 72 10.46 0.27 12.72
N TRP A 73 10.53 0.95 11.58
CA TRP A 73 9.38 1.66 11.00
C TRP A 73 8.28 0.70 10.55
N LEU A 74 8.64 -0.38 9.84
CA LEU A 74 7.68 -1.42 9.43
C LEU A 74 6.99 -2.06 10.64
N GLU A 75 7.74 -2.40 11.68
CA GLU A 75 7.19 -2.96 12.91
C GLU A 75 6.23 -1.98 13.58
N LYS A 76 6.65 -0.73 13.81
CA LYS A 76 5.85 0.28 14.49
C LYS A 76 4.55 0.58 13.75
N ALA A 77 4.61 0.77 12.44
CA ALA A 77 3.51 1.33 11.67
C ALA A 77 2.61 0.29 10.99
N TYR A 78 3.09 -0.95 10.84
CA TYR A 78 2.33 -2.02 10.18
C TYR A 78 2.11 -3.24 11.08
N THR A 79 3.18 -3.88 11.55
CA THR A 79 3.03 -5.14 12.31
C THR A 79 2.35 -4.93 13.66
N SER A 80 2.86 -4.00 14.47
CA SER A 80 2.37 -3.76 15.84
C SER A 80 1.04 -2.99 15.86
N SER A 81 0.75 -2.22 14.82
CA SER A 81 -0.54 -1.53 14.65
C SER A 81 -1.63 -2.43 14.05
N GLY A 82 -1.26 -3.58 13.47
CA GLY A 82 -2.18 -4.45 12.74
C GLY A 82 -2.64 -3.86 11.41
N ASN A 83 -1.95 -2.85 10.87
CA ASN A 83 -2.30 -2.26 9.59
C ASN A 83 -2.04 -3.23 8.44
N VAL A 84 -2.79 -3.05 7.36
CA VAL A 84 -2.54 -3.73 6.10
C VAL A 84 -1.32 -3.10 5.42
N PHE A 85 -0.40 -3.94 4.94
CA PHE A 85 0.72 -3.52 4.12
C PHE A 85 0.45 -3.90 2.65
N PRO A 86 0.58 -2.95 1.70
CA PRO A 86 0.33 -3.22 0.30
C PRO A 86 1.55 -3.86 -0.32
N TYR A 87 1.78 -5.17 -0.19
CA TYR A 87 3.04 -5.83 -0.57
C TYR A 87 3.42 -5.59 -2.04
N GLU A 88 2.44 -5.73 -2.93
CA GLU A 88 2.50 -5.32 -4.34
C GLU A 88 1.22 -4.56 -4.71
N CYS A 89 1.21 -3.87 -5.86
CA CYS A 89 -0.04 -3.33 -6.41
C CYS A 89 -1.07 -4.46 -6.51
N TYR A 90 -2.30 -4.20 -6.08
CA TYR A 90 -3.42 -5.16 -5.99
C TYR A 90 -3.30 -6.25 -4.90
N TYR A 91 -2.19 -6.31 -4.16
CA TYR A 91 -1.95 -7.35 -3.14
C TYR A 91 -1.70 -6.77 -1.74
N PRO A 92 -2.74 -6.19 -1.11
CA PRO A 92 -2.70 -5.84 0.30
C PRO A 92 -2.81 -7.08 1.20
N PHE A 93 -1.97 -7.14 2.23
CA PHE A 93 -1.98 -8.21 3.24
C PHE A 93 -1.99 -7.64 4.66
N PRO A 94 -2.59 -8.33 5.64
CA PRO A 94 -2.32 -8.02 7.03
C PRO A 94 -0.82 -8.12 7.30
N ALA A 95 -0.23 -7.07 7.84
CA ALA A 95 1.20 -7.04 8.05
C ALA A 95 1.62 -8.05 9.13
N THR A 96 2.67 -8.81 8.82
CA THR A 96 3.33 -9.73 9.75
C THR A 96 4.84 -9.58 9.58
N PRO A 97 5.67 -9.92 10.57
CA PRO A 97 7.12 -9.85 10.41
C PRO A 97 7.62 -10.66 9.20
N SER A 98 6.99 -11.81 8.93
CA SER A 98 7.31 -12.69 7.79
C SER A 98 7.02 -12.09 6.42
N LEU A 99 6.23 -11.01 6.34
CA LEU A 99 5.97 -10.29 5.09
C LEU A 99 7.17 -9.43 4.65
N PHE A 100 8.10 -9.16 5.56
CA PHE A 100 9.22 -8.25 5.33
C PHE A 100 10.54 -9.02 5.27
N SER A 101 10.79 -9.64 4.11
CA SER A 101 12.06 -10.33 3.88
C SER A 101 13.23 -9.34 3.84
N GLU A 102 14.44 -9.81 4.15
CA GLU A 102 15.62 -8.94 4.11
C GLU A 102 15.88 -8.38 2.71
N ASP A 103 15.68 -9.21 1.68
CA ASP A 103 15.87 -8.83 0.28
C ASP A 103 14.85 -7.78 -0.15
N ASP A 104 13.58 -7.92 0.25
CA ASP A 104 12.55 -6.92 -0.05
C ASP A 104 12.87 -5.57 0.59
N VAL A 105 13.17 -5.57 1.90
CA VAL A 105 13.48 -4.33 2.65
C VAL A 105 14.75 -3.66 2.12
N ALA A 106 15.74 -4.43 1.65
CA ALA A 106 16.93 -3.91 1.01
C ALA A 106 16.62 -3.22 -0.33
N ASN A 107 15.70 -3.77 -1.11
CA ASN A 107 15.33 -3.25 -2.44
C ASN A 107 14.34 -2.08 -2.39
N TRP A 108 13.59 -1.93 -1.30
CA TRP A 108 12.65 -0.81 -1.14
C TRP A 108 13.34 0.46 -0.63
N ARG A 109 12.82 1.61 -1.06
CA ARG A 109 13.28 2.93 -0.60
C ARG A 109 12.36 3.44 0.50
N PHE A 110 12.94 4.02 1.55
CA PHE A 110 12.22 4.50 2.72
C PHE A 110 12.54 5.96 2.93
N PHE A 111 11.55 6.77 3.27
CA PHE A 111 11.74 8.19 3.49
C PHE A 111 11.03 8.63 4.76
N GLN A 112 11.64 9.51 5.53
CA GLN A 112 11.04 10.10 6.73
C GLN A 112 10.95 11.62 6.65
N ASN A 113 9.92 12.17 7.29
CA ASN A 113 9.76 13.60 7.42
C ASN A 113 10.78 14.21 8.41
N ALA A 114 10.89 15.54 8.39
CA ALA A 114 11.84 16.26 9.24
C ALA A 114 11.61 16.09 10.75
N THR A 115 10.37 15.78 11.16
CA THR A 115 10.00 15.52 12.57
C THR A 115 10.15 14.06 12.99
N GLU A 116 10.53 13.17 12.07
CA GLU A 116 10.76 11.74 12.30
C GLU A 116 9.54 11.01 12.92
N ASP A 117 8.34 11.49 12.61
CA ASP A 117 7.08 10.92 13.09
C ASP A 117 6.21 10.36 11.96
N ARG A 118 6.63 10.52 10.71
CA ARG A 118 6.07 9.88 9.52
C ARG A 118 7.16 9.29 8.65
N PHE A 119 6.80 8.22 7.94
CA PHE A 119 7.62 7.66 6.87
C PHE A 119 6.73 7.11 5.75
N PHE A 120 7.32 6.86 4.58
CA PHE A 120 6.68 6.03 3.57
C PHE A 120 7.70 5.07 2.96
N VAL A 121 7.19 3.97 2.40
CA VAL A 121 7.98 3.05 1.57
C VAL A 121 7.61 3.31 0.11
N ALA A 122 8.62 3.51 -0.72
CA ALA A 122 8.50 3.58 -2.17
C ALA A 122 9.09 2.32 -2.79
N LYS A 123 8.30 1.69 -3.67
CA LYS A 123 8.65 0.44 -4.32
C LYS A 123 8.42 0.55 -5.81
N LYS A 124 9.29 -0.07 -6.59
CA LYS A 124 9.06 -0.28 -8.01
C LYS A 124 8.14 -1.48 -8.18
N ASP A 125 7.05 -1.32 -8.91
CA ASP A 125 6.20 -2.44 -9.34
C ASP A 125 5.92 -2.29 -10.84
N GLN A 126 5.72 -3.42 -11.51
CA GLN A 126 5.40 -3.46 -12.94
C GLN A 126 4.28 -4.47 -13.18
N LYS A 127 3.16 -3.97 -13.69
CA LYS A 127 2.04 -4.81 -14.20
C LYS A 127 1.86 -4.50 -15.69
N LYS A 128 0.73 -3.90 -16.08
CA LYS A 128 0.56 -3.32 -17.43
C LYS A 128 1.41 -2.06 -17.61
N TYR A 129 1.59 -1.29 -16.54
CA TYR A 129 2.38 -0.07 -16.49
C TYR A 129 3.43 -0.17 -15.37
N HIS A 130 4.33 0.80 -15.32
CA HIS A 130 5.25 0.96 -14.20
C HIS A 130 4.60 1.77 -13.08
N TYR A 131 4.90 1.41 -11.84
CA TYR A 131 4.37 2.07 -10.66
C TYR A 131 5.48 2.47 -9.69
N VAL A 132 5.43 3.72 -9.23
CA VAL A 132 5.98 4.10 -7.94
C VAL A 132 4.90 3.76 -6.92
N HIS A 133 5.01 2.57 -6.33
CA HIS A 133 4.04 2.08 -5.36
C HIS A 133 4.40 2.54 -3.95
N LEU A 134 3.50 3.30 -3.34
CA LEU A 134 3.67 3.89 -2.01
C LEU A 134 2.94 3.07 -0.95
N ALA A 135 3.66 2.74 0.12
CA ALA A 135 3.07 2.29 1.37
C ALA A 135 3.13 3.43 2.39
N TYR A 136 1.98 4.06 2.65
CA TYR A 136 1.83 5.15 3.62
C TYR A 136 0.66 4.84 4.57
N PRO A 137 0.91 4.61 5.88
CA PRO A 137 -0.11 4.08 6.79
C PRO A 137 -0.98 5.13 7.48
N TRP A 138 -0.76 6.42 7.23
CA TRP A 138 -1.49 7.52 7.88
C TRP A 138 -2.48 8.21 6.92
N PRO A 139 -3.54 8.85 7.44
CA PRO A 139 -4.56 9.45 6.59
C PRO A 139 -4.24 10.87 6.07
N ASP A 140 -3.10 11.41 6.47
CA ASP A 140 -2.68 12.80 6.26
C ASP A 140 -1.75 12.98 5.05
N ALA A 141 -1.76 12.04 4.09
CA ALA A 141 -0.86 12.06 2.94
C ALA A 141 -0.94 13.35 2.11
N ALA A 142 -2.13 13.96 2.02
CA ALA A 142 -2.34 15.22 1.31
C ALA A 142 -1.75 16.44 2.02
N ASP A 143 -1.58 16.35 3.35
CA ASP A 143 -1.19 17.48 4.20
C ASP A 143 0.29 17.46 4.60
N GLN A 144 0.97 16.33 4.39
CA GLN A 144 2.36 16.16 4.82
C GLN A 144 3.34 17.00 3.99
N PRO A 145 4.00 18.00 4.60
CA PRO A 145 5.00 18.81 3.91
C PRO A 145 6.17 17.94 3.42
N GLY A 146 6.54 18.07 2.15
CA GLY A 146 7.71 17.37 1.59
C GLY A 146 7.42 15.98 1.03
N LEU A 147 6.26 15.40 1.34
CA LEU A 147 5.91 14.05 0.89
C LEU A 147 5.82 14.01 -0.63
N TRP A 148 5.02 14.90 -1.22
CA TRP A 148 4.77 14.90 -2.66
C TRP A 148 5.96 15.42 -3.48
N GLU A 149 6.83 16.27 -2.91
CA GLU A 149 8.10 16.65 -3.53
C GLU A 149 9.03 15.43 -3.66
N THR A 150 9.06 14.59 -2.63
CA THR A 150 9.86 13.36 -2.63
C THR A 150 9.28 12.36 -3.62
N VAL A 151 7.97 12.13 -3.58
CA VAL A 151 7.28 11.22 -4.51
C VAL A 151 7.41 11.68 -5.97
N THR A 152 7.30 12.98 -6.24
CA THR A 152 7.47 13.52 -7.59
C THR A 152 8.87 13.27 -8.12
N THR A 153 9.91 13.44 -7.28
CA THR A 153 11.29 13.08 -7.66
C THR A 153 11.38 11.60 -8.03
N LEU A 154 10.84 10.71 -7.20
CA LEU A 154 10.88 9.26 -7.44
C LEU A 154 10.15 8.87 -8.73
N PHE A 155 9.01 9.51 -8.99
CA PHE A 155 8.23 9.34 -10.21
C PHE A 155 9.00 9.77 -11.46
N GLU A 156 9.66 10.94 -11.43
CA GLU A 156 10.47 11.43 -12.55
C GLU A 156 11.70 10.53 -12.80
N GLU A 157 12.39 10.10 -11.73
CA GLU A 157 13.50 9.14 -11.78
C GLU A 157 13.06 7.85 -12.49
N GLN A 158 11.97 7.24 -12.04
CA GLN A 158 11.48 5.98 -12.60
C GLN A 158 10.92 6.13 -14.03
N THR A 159 10.25 7.24 -14.33
CA THR A 159 9.76 7.53 -15.68
C THR A 159 10.93 7.64 -16.67
N LYS A 160 12.01 8.30 -16.26
CA LYS A 160 13.23 8.42 -17.08
C LYS A 160 13.95 7.09 -17.24
N GLU A 161 14.03 6.28 -16.19
CA GLU A 161 14.68 4.96 -16.21
C GLU A 161 13.96 3.97 -17.12
N THR A 162 12.63 3.97 -17.07
CA THR A 162 11.80 3.00 -17.81
C THR A 162 11.53 3.44 -19.25
N GLY A 163 11.40 4.74 -19.51
CA GLY A 163 11.03 5.27 -20.82
C GLY A 163 9.60 4.93 -21.25
N ASP A 164 8.75 4.48 -20.32
CA ASP A 164 7.37 4.04 -20.55
C ASP A 164 6.41 4.67 -19.53
N LEU A 165 5.10 4.41 -19.69
CA LEU A 165 4.05 4.93 -18.83
C LEU A 165 4.28 4.48 -17.38
N THR A 166 4.50 5.49 -16.55
CA THR A 166 4.64 5.35 -15.10
C THR A 166 3.46 6.04 -14.41
N TYR A 167 3.06 5.49 -13.27
CA TYR A 167 2.05 6.05 -12.38
C TYR A 167 2.57 6.02 -10.94
N VAL A 168 2.14 6.95 -10.11
CA VAL A 168 2.19 6.75 -8.65
C VAL A 168 0.97 5.94 -8.26
N TRP A 169 1.16 4.92 -7.42
CA TRP A 169 0.10 4.13 -6.81
C TRP A 169 0.10 4.32 -5.30
N LEU A 170 -1.05 4.65 -4.73
CA LEU A 170 -1.25 4.71 -3.28
C LEU A 170 -2.59 4.08 -2.92
N ASP A 171 -2.57 3.11 -2.00
CA ASP A 171 -3.82 2.55 -1.47
C ASP A 171 -4.42 3.51 -0.43
N LEU A 172 -5.62 4.03 -0.72
CA LEU A 172 -6.34 4.95 0.14
C LEU A 172 -7.54 4.26 0.80
N THR A 173 -7.73 4.45 2.10
CA THR A 173 -9.01 4.12 2.71
C THR A 173 -10.11 5.04 2.19
N LYS A 174 -11.37 4.71 2.47
CA LYS A 174 -12.50 5.59 2.11
C LYS A 174 -12.42 6.94 2.82
N GLU A 175 -11.94 6.94 4.06
CA GLU A 175 -11.76 8.14 4.85
C GLU A 175 -10.69 9.03 4.20
N MET A 176 -9.55 8.45 3.81
CA MET A 176 -8.47 9.16 3.12
C MET A 176 -8.90 9.69 1.76
N ALA A 177 -9.61 8.89 0.97
CA ALA A 177 -10.11 9.33 -0.33
C ALA A 177 -11.07 10.54 -0.22
N ARG A 178 -11.80 10.66 0.90
CA ARG A 178 -12.70 11.80 1.16
C ARG A 178 -11.99 13.07 1.64
N THR A 179 -10.78 12.95 2.18
CA THR A 179 -9.98 14.10 2.64
C THR A 179 -9.11 14.70 1.55
N LEU A 180 -9.02 14.04 0.39
CA LEU A 180 -8.30 14.59 -0.75
C LEU A 180 -8.92 15.93 -1.22
N PRO A 181 -8.11 16.91 -1.67
CA PRO A 181 -8.60 18.12 -2.31
C PRO A 181 -9.49 17.83 -3.52
N SER A 182 -10.52 18.64 -3.76
CA SER A 182 -11.48 18.40 -4.86
C SER A 182 -10.86 18.36 -6.26
N ASP A 183 -9.70 18.99 -6.42
CA ASP A 183 -8.92 19.06 -7.65
C ASP A 183 -7.74 18.06 -7.67
N HIS A 184 -7.73 17.09 -6.75
CA HIS A 184 -6.67 16.08 -6.67
C HIS A 184 -6.43 15.39 -8.02
N PRO A 185 -5.18 15.00 -8.33
CA PRO A 185 -4.85 14.39 -9.61
C PRO A 185 -5.12 12.87 -9.67
N PHE A 186 -5.56 12.26 -8.56
CA PHE A 186 -5.82 10.83 -8.51
C PHE A 186 -7.05 10.40 -9.32
N ASP A 187 -6.88 9.32 -10.08
CA ASP A 187 -7.98 8.44 -10.46
C ASP A 187 -8.31 7.51 -9.29
N LEU A 188 -9.57 7.50 -8.90
CA LEU A 188 -10.10 6.75 -7.75
C LEU A 188 -11.09 5.68 -8.23
N PRO A 189 -10.60 4.48 -8.60
CA PRO A 189 -11.49 3.40 -9.01
C PRO A 189 -12.36 2.93 -7.84
N SER A 190 -13.38 2.11 -8.16
CA SER A 190 -14.20 1.45 -7.14
C SER A 190 -13.34 0.71 -6.12
N PRO A 191 -13.63 0.85 -4.81
CA PRO A 191 -12.78 0.26 -3.78
C PRO A 191 -12.88 -1.26 -3.77
N TRP A 192 -11.76 -1.88 -3.42
CA TRP A 192 -11.65 -3.30 -3.17
C TRP A 192 -11.65 -3.57 -1.68
N ILE A 193 -12.33 -4.64 -1.29
CA ILE A 193 -12.42 -5.10 0.08
C ILE A 193 -11.57 -6.35 0.24
N LEU A 194 -10.53 -6.24 1.06
CA LEU A 194 -9.75 -7.37 1.53
C LEU A 194 -10.59 -8.13 2.55
N HIS A 195 -10.80 -9.42 2.31
CA HIS A 195 -11.38 -10.34 3.27
C HIS A 195 -10.34 -11.39 3.66
N GLY A 196 -10.35 -11.83 4.91
CA GLY A 196 -9.43 -12.87 5.33
C GLY A 196 -9.89 -13.60 6.58
N THR A 197 -9.16 -14.66 6.89
CA THR A 197 -9.22 -15.36 8.17
C THR A 197 -7.84 -15.90 8.49
N TYR A 198 -7.53 -15.98 9.78
CA TYR A 198 -6.36 -16.69 10.27
C TYR A 198 -6.73 -18.15 10.55
N ARG A 199 -5.69 -18.98 10.62
CA ARG A 199 -5.78 -20.36 11.07
C ARG A 199 -6.17 -20.46 12.54
#